data_AF-A0A974I3T3-F1
#
_entry.id   AF-A0A974I3T3-F1
#
_cell.length_a   1.000
_cell.length_b   1.000
_cell.length_c   1.000
_cell.angle_alpha   90.00
_cell.angle_beta   90.00
_cell.angle_gamma   90.00
#
_symmetry.space_group_name_H-M   'P 1'
#
loop_
_entity.id
_entity.type
_entity.pdbx_description
1 polymer ?
#
loop_
_entity_poly.entity_id
_entity_poly.type
_entity_poly.pdbx_seq_one_letter_code
_entity_poly.pdbx_strand_id
1 'polypeptide(L)'
;SALRKTTKAGTFPCNSNRCETCTYILCKDQVAISNTQKVYTILDNYSCASSNVVYMITLGQHFCSQNHSLQDLQVLILKENFKTGWESKIYEFKCMELFNK
;
A
#
# COMPACT_ATOMS: atom_id res chain seq x y z
N SER A 1 9.94 13.67 27.24
CA SER A 1 9.55 14.17 25.92
C SER A 1 10.27 13.38 24.84
N ALA A 2 9.61 12.39 24.23
CA ALA A 2 10.22 11.59 23.17
C ALA A 2 10.30 12.43 21.90
N LEU A 3 11.51 12.62 21.38
CA LEU A 3 11.81 13.29 20.14
C LEU A 3 11.03 12.59 19.01
N ARG A 4 9.98 13.22 18.48
CA ARG A 4 9.33 12.78 17.23
C ARG A 4 10.41 12.86 16.15
N LYS A 5 11.08 11.74 15.85
CA LYS A 5 11.76 11.57 14.57
C LYS A 5 10.69 11.85 13.52
N THR A 6 10.86 12.90 12.75
CA THR A 6 9.96 13.23 11.63
C THR A 6 10.22 12.20 10.55
N THR A 7 9.70 10.99 10.73
CA THR A 7 9.79 9.94 9.73
C THR A 7 8.92 10.39 8.56
N LYS A 8 9.50 10.43 7.35
CA LYS A 8 8.79 10.82 6.14
C LYS A 8 7.59 9.89 5.95
N ALA A 9 6.41 10.46 5.72
CA ALA A 9 5.20 9.69 5.45
C ALA A 9 5.32 8.97 4.10
N GLY A 10 4.59 7.86 3.97
CA GLY A 10 4.60 7.01 2.79
C GLY A 10 5.04 5.59 3.08
N THR A 11 5.20 4.82 2.01
CA THR A 11 5.55 3.40 2.03
C THR A 11 7.00 3.20 1.66
N PHE A 12 7.68 2.28 2.35
CA PHE A 12 9.12 2.05 2.19
C PHE A 12 9.47 0.56 2.26
N PRO A 13 10.49 0.09 1.52
CA PRO A 13 11.02 -1.25 1.72
C PRO A 13 11.64 -1.37 3.12
N CYS A 14 11.57 -2.56 3.72
CA CYS A 14 12.26 -2.84 4.99
C CYS A 14 13.77 -3.03 4.84
N ASN A 15 14.27 -3.02 3.59
CA ASN A 15 15.68 -3.14 3.23
C ASN A 15 16.35 -4.46 3.65
N SER A 16 15.56 -5.48 3.97
CA SER A 16 16.06 -6.84 4.21
C SER A 16 16.35 -7.53 2.87
N ASN A 17 17.55 -8.09 2.75
CA ASN A 17 18.01 -8.82 1.55
C ASN A 17 17.19 -10.09 1.24
N ARG A 18 16.39 -10.58 2.20
CA ARG A 18 15.53 -11.76 2.05
C ARG A 18 14.05 -11.41 1.86
N CYS A 19 13.70 -10.13 1.81
CA CYS A 19 12.30 -9.71 1.69
C CYS A 19 11.86 -9.65 0.23
N GLU A 20 11.08 -10.62 -0.21
CA GLU A 20 10.54 -10.67 -1.57
C GLU A 20 9.50 -9.57 -1.84
N THR A 21 8.80 -9.11 -0.79
CA THR A 21 7.81 -8.03 -0.90
C THR A 21 8.44 -6.69 -1.24
N CYS A 22 9.69 -6.43 -0.79
CA CYS A 22 10.39 -5.15 -1.02
C CYS A 22 10.45 -4.78 -2.51
N THR A 23 10.56 -5.76 -3.40
CA THR A 23 10.62 -5.57 -4.86
C THR A 23 9.36 -4.93 -5.42
N TYR A 24 8.22 -5.11 -4.75
CA TYR A 24 6.90 -4.65 -5.21
C TYR A 24 6.39 -3.41 -4.45
N ILE A 25 7.11 -2.96 -3.40
CA ILE A 25 6.71 -1.78 -2.62
C ILE A 25 7.00 -0.50 -3.41
N LEU A 26 5.95 0.26 -3.69
CA LEU A 26 6.10 1.60 -4.23
C LEU A 26 6.58 2.55 -3.13
N CYS A 27 7.65 3.31 -3.37
CA CYS A 27 8.13 4.34 -2.43
C CYS A 27 7.34 5.65 -2.58
N LYS A 28 6.05 5.64 -2.25
CA LYS A 28 5.13 6.77 -2.45
C LYS A 28 4.43 7.17 -1.17
N ASP A 29 4.10 8.45 -1.06
CA ASP A 29 3.27 9.03 -0.01
C ASP A 29 1.86 9.39 -0.51
N GLN A 30 1.61 9.21 -1.81
CA GLN A 30 0.36 9.57 -2.46
C GLN A 30 -0.04 8.54 -3.50
N VAL A 31 -1.34 8.34 -3.63
CA VAL A 31 -1.97 7.38 -4.52
C VAL A 31 -3.10 8.08 -5.26
N ALA A 32 -3.04 8.11 -6.58
CA ALA A 32 -4.18 8.53 -7.38
C ALA A 32 -5.25 7.44 -7.32
N ILE A 33 -6.47 7.81 -6.96
CA ILE A 33 -7.61 6.90 -6.99
C ILE A 33 -8.09 6.86 -8.45
N SER A 34 -7.86 5.73 -9.12
CA SER A 34 -8.34 5.50 -10.48
C SER A 34 -9.81 5.89 -10.62
N ASN A 35 -10.18 6.49 -11.76
CA ASN A 35 -11.53 6.98 -12.06
C ASN A 35 -12.02 8.20 -11.25
N THR A 36 -11.22 8.72 -10.30
CA THR A 36 -11.53 9.98 -9.61
C THR A 36 -10.35 10.95 -9.71
N GLN A 37 -10.61 12.26 -9.71
CA GLN A 37 -9.53 13.27 -9.58
C GLN A 37 -9.00 13.37 -8.13
N LYS A 38 -9.24 12.35 -7.28
CA LYS A 38 -8.87 12.36 -5.88
C LYS A 38 -7.53 11.66 -5.68
N VAL A 39 -6.72 12.25 -4.80
CA VAL A 39 -5.44 11.68 -4.36
C VAL A 39 -5.57 11.29 -2.90
N TYR A 40 -5.27 10.04 -2.59
CA TYR A 40 -5.14 9.56 -1.22
C TYR A 40 -3.72 9.82 -0.74
N THR A 41 -3.57 10.57 0.36
CA THR A 41 -2.27 10.85 0.98
C THR A 41 -2.04 9.93 2.15
N ILE A 42 -0.92 9.23 2.15
CA ILE A 42 -0.43 8.41 3.25
C ILE A 42 0.19 9.35 4.27
N LEU A 43 -0.37 9.35 5.49
CA LEU A 43 0.01 10.29 6.53
C LEU A 43 1.09 9.76 7.48
N ASP A 44 1.24 8.44 7.56
CA ASP A 44 2.22 7.78 8.42
C ASP A 44 3.33 7.12 7.58
N ASN A 45 4.34 6.61 8.28
CA ASN A 45 5.43 5.83 7.69
C ASN A 45 5.11 4.34 7.79
N TYR A 46 5.02 3.65 6.65
CA TYR A 46 4.74 2.21 6.60
C TYR A 46 5.87 1.47 5.88
N SER A 47 6.14 0.23 6.28
CA SER A 47 7.12 -0.62 5.61
C SER A 47 6.63 -2.05 5.44
N CYS A 48 7.21 -2.84 4.54
CA CYS A 48 6.82 -4.25 4.40
C CYS A 48 7.18 -5.14 5.62
N ALA A 49 7.83 -4.59 6.64
CA ALA A 49 7.99 -5.25 7.95
C ALA A 49 6.83 -4.97 8.92
N SER A 50 5.91 -4.08 8.55
CA SER A 50 4.72 -3.74 9.31
C SER A 50 3.80 -4.96 9.46
N SER A 51 3.25 -5.13 10.67
CA SER A 51 2.32 -6.23 11.00
C SER A 51 0.87 -5.73 11.01
N ASN A 52 -0.09 -6.63 10.77
CA ASN A 52 -1.52 -6.30 10.69
C ASN A 52 -1.77 -5.16 9.68
N VAL A 53 -1.40 -5.40 8.43
CA VAL A 53 -1.39 -4.42 7.36
C VAL A 53 -2.46 -4.70 6.32
N VAL A 54 -3.07 -3.63 5.80
CA VAL A 54 -3.89 -3.69 4.59
C VAL A 54 -3.05 -3.19 3.43
N TYR A 55 -2.84 -4.09 2.47
CA TYR A 55 -2.16 -3.79 1.21
C TYR A 55 -3.19 -3.47 0.13
N MET A 56 -2.89 -2.46 -0.68
CA MET A 56 -3.51 -2.26 -1.98
C MET A 56 -2.59 -2.84 -3.04
N ILE A 57 -3.13 -3.76 -3.83
CA ILE A 57 -2.43 -4.39 -4.93
C ILE A 57 -3.06 -3.86 -6.22
N THR A 58 -2.28 -3.12 -7.00
CA THR A 58 -2.70 -2.63 -8.31
C THR A 58 -1.95 -3.39 -9.39
N LEU A 59 -2.69 -3.89 -10.38
CA LEU A 59 -2.12 -4.45 -11.60
C LEU A 59 -2.01 -3.33 -12.63
N GLY A 60 -0.85 -3.20 -13.28
CA GLY A 60 -0.66 -2.26 -14.38
C GLY A 60 -1.67 -2.46 -15.51
N GLN A 61 -1.93 -1.40 -16.28
CA GLN A 61 -2.89 -1.38 -17.40
C GLN A 61 -2.60 -2.43 -18.51
N HIS A 62 -1.44 -3.08 -18.49
CA HIS A 62 -0.99 -3.99 -19.54
C HIS A 62 -1.49 -5.44 -19.37
N PHE A 63 -2.41 -5.71 -18.44
CA PHE A 63 -2.98 -7.05 -18.25
C PHE A 63 -3.95 -7.50 -19.35
N CYS A 64 -4.37 -6.61 -20.25
CA CYS A 64 -5.30 -6.91 -21.35
C CYS A 64 -4.62 -7.38 -22.65
N SER A 65 -3.30 -7.63 -22.66
CA SER A 65 -2.56 -8.10 -23.86
C SER A 65 -2.03 -9.54 -23.69
N GLN A 66 -1.93 -10.29 -24.79
CA GLN A 66 -1.37 -11.64 -24.77
C GLN A 66 0.14 -11.60 -24.53
N ASN A 67 0.54 -11.84 -23.28
CA ASN A 67 1.84 -12.27 -22.74
C ASN A 67 1.90 -11.81 -21.27
N HIS A 68 1.13 -12.49 -20.42
CA HIS A 68 0.94 -12.12 -19.01
C HIS A 68 2.23 -12.29 -18.22
N SER A 69 2.80 -11.17 -17.75
CA SER A 69 3.91 -11.15 -16.80
C SER A 69 3.48 -10.47 -15.51
N LEU A 70 3.68 -11.12 -14.36
CA LEU A 70 3.41 -10.53 -13.02
C LEU A 70 4.33 -9.34 -12.68
N GLN A 71 5.19 -8.91 -13.60
CA GLN A 71 6.06 -7.75 -13.45
C GLN A 71 5.30 -6.43 -13.25
N ASP A 72 4.01 -6.39 -13.60
CA ASP A 72 3.14 -5.22 -13.44
C ASP A 72 2.39 -5.17 -12.10
N LEU A 73 2.72 -6.08 -11.16
CA LEU A 73 2.14 -6.10 -9.81
C LEU A 73 2.78 -5.00 -8.95
N GLN A 74 1.97 -4.05 -8.51
CA GLN A 74 2.39 -2.98 -7.59
C GLN A 74 1.68 -3.12 -6.26
N VAL A 75 2.43 -3.03 -5.15
CA VAL A 75 1.90 -3.17 -3.79
C VAL A 75 2.13 -1.89 -3.01
N LEU A 76 1.10 -1.44 -2.31
CA LEU A 76 1.13 -0.26 -1.46
C LEU A 76 0.52 -0.59 -0.09
N ILE A 77 1.11 -0.13 1.00
CA ILE A 77 0.56 -0.29 2.35
C ILE A 77 -0.32 0.92 2.66
N LEU A 78 -1.59 0.69 2.98
CA LEU A 78 -2.54 1.76 3.28
C LEU A 78 -2.67 2.02 4.78
N LYS A 79 -2.51 0.98 5.60
CA LYS A 79 -2.64 1.07 7.06
C LYS A 79 -2.05 -0.17 7.73
N GLU A 80 -1.53 0.02 8.94
CA GLU A 80 -1.06 -1.05 9.83
C GLU A 80 -1.73 -1.00 11.22
N ASN A 81 -1.39 -1.97 12.08
CA ASN A 81 -1.71 -1.99 13.51
C ASN A 81 -3.21 -2.00 13.85
N PHE A 82 -4.03 -2.74 13.10
CA PHE A 82 -5.42 -2.99 13.49
C PHE A 82 -5.49 -3.73 14.84
N LYS A 83 -6.39 -3.30 15.73
CA LYS A 83 -6.55 -3.94 17.06
C LYS A 83 -7.29 -5.27 16.94
N THR A 84 -8.14 -5.40 15.93
CA THR A 84 -8.92 -6.63 15.68
C THR A 84 -9.01 -6.95 14.19
N GLY A 85 -9.23 -8.23 13.87
CA GLY A 85 -9.49 -8.66 12.49
C GLY A 85 -10.77 -8.05 11.89
N TRP A 86 -11.75 -7.69 12.72
CA TRP A 86 -12.98 -7.01 12.29
C TRP A 86 -12.71 -5.59 11.81
N GLU A 87 -11.88 -4.82 12.54
CA GLU A 87 -11.44 -3.49 12.10
C GLU A 87 -10.70 -3.56 10.76
N SER A 88 -9.82 -4.55 10.60
CA SER A 88 -9.11 -4.79 9.34
C SER A 88 -10.08 -5.03 8.17
N LYS A 89 -11.09 -5.89 8.36
CA LYS A 89 -12.11 -6.19 7.34
C LYS A 89 -12.97 -4.98 6.96
N ILE A 90 -13.35 -4.16 7.95
CA ILE A 90 -14.11 -2.93 7.68
C ILE A 90 -13.25 -1.95 6.87
N TYR A 91 -11.97 -1.83 7.19
CA TYR A 91 -11.06 -0.96 6.47
C TYR A 91 -10.81 -1.46 5.03
N GLU A 92 -10.63 -2.78 4.86
CA GLU A 92 -10.55 -3.43 3.54
C GLU A 92 -11.77 -3.12 2.67
N PHE A 93 -12.98 -3.28 3.21
CA PHE A 93 -14.22 -2.96 2.50
C PHE A 93 -14.27 -1.48 2.07
N LYS A 94 -13.89 -0.55 2.96
CA LYS A 94 -13.81 0.88 2.64
C LYS A 94 -12.79 1.16 1.53
N CYS A 95 -11.64 0.48 1.54
CA CYS A 95 -10.65 0.60 0.47
C CYS A 95 -11.23 0.13 -0.86
N MET A 96 -11.95 -1.00 -0.89
CA MET A 96 -12.62 -1.45 -2.11
C MET A 96 -13.61 -0.41 -2.64
N GLU A 97 -14.44 0.19 -1.79
CA GLU A 97 -15.38 1.24 -2.21
C GLU A 97 -14.69 2.52 -2.71
N LEU A 98 -13.50 2.83 -2.18
CA LEU A 98 -12.73 4.03 -2.56
C LEU A 98 -11.99 3.83 -3.89
N PHE A 99 -11.39 2.66 -4.11
CA PHE A 99 -10.49 2.41 -5.25
C PHE A 99 -11.13 1.65 -6.42
N ASN A 100 -12.32 1.07 -6.25
CA ASN A 100 -13.05 0.30 -7.29
C ASN A 100 -14.25 1.04 -7.89
N LYS A 101 -14.31 2.38 -7.75
CA LYS A 101 -15.33 3.21 -8.40
C LYS A 101 -14.86 3.74 -9.72
#